data_AF-A0A1V4W735-F1
#
_entry.id   AF-A0A1V4W735-F1
#
_cell.length_a   1.000
_cell.length_b   1.000
_cell.length_c   1.000
_cell.angle_alpha   90.00
_cell.angle_beta   90.00
_cell.angle_gamma   90.00
#
_symmetry.space_group_name_H-M   'P 1'
#
loop_
_entity.id
_entity.type
_entity.pdbx_description
1 polymer ?
#
loop_
_entity_poly.entity_id
_entity_poly.type
_entity_poly.pdbx_seq_one_letter_code
_entity_poly.pdbx_strand_id
1 'polypeptide(L)'
;MKIGNEALVIARHIADFLNTYAPSQKTASMHTLKSYQTSLALYISFLEAIKGITQTSLNRKCFERPFVEEWLGWLAAIRGCRPETCNNRLASLRVFLKYLGSRDIQFLYLFNDACSIDRRKYQKKKVEGLSRDAVAGRSRASNTI
;
A
#
# COMPACT_ATOMS: atom_id res chain seq x y z
N MET A 1 -12.58 -24.31 13.87
CA MET A 1 -12.53 -22.84 14.00
C MET A 1 -13.63 -22.26 13.11
N LYS A 2 -14.66 -21.62 13.68
CA LYS A 2 -15.76 -21.03 12.88
C LYS A 2 -15.26 -19.68 12.33
N ILE A 3 -15.23 -19.51 11.02
CA ILE A 3 -14.95 -18.20 10.40
C ILE A 3 -16.10 -17.27 10.78
N GLY A 4 -15.80 -16.09 11.34
CA GLY A 4 -16.82 -15.08 11.58
C GLY A 4 -17.51 -14.69 10.27
N ASN A 5 -18.84 -14.54 10.28
CA ASN A 5 -19.62 -14.22 9.07
C ASN A 5 -19.04 -12.99 8.33
N GLU A 6 -18.63 -11.97 9.09
CA GLU A 6 -18.01 -10.76 8.57
C GLU A 6 -16.62 -11.00 7.96
N ALA A 7 -15.78 -11.83 8.58
CA ALA A 7 -14.47 -12.18 8.07
C ALA A 7 -14.55 -12.87 6.70
N LEU A 8 -15.54 -13.76 6.53
CA LEU A 8 -15.81 -14.42 5.26
C LEU A 8 -16.28 -13.44 4.18
N VAL A 9 -17.16 -12.49 4.55
CA VAL A 9 -17.63 -11.42 3.64
C VAL A 9 -16.46 -10.57 3.16
N ILE A 10 -15.59 -10.12 4.07
CA ILE A 10 -14.41 -9.32 3.72
C ILE A 10 -13.46 -10.12 2.81
N ALA A 11 -13.19 -11.39 3.13
CA ALA A 11 -12.34 -12.25 2.30
C ALA A 11 -12.89 -12.42 0.87
N ARG A 12 -14.22 -12.60 0.72
CA ARG A 12 -14.88 -12.65 -0.59
C ARG A 12 -14.72 -11.34 -1.36
N HIS A 13 -14.88 -10.21 -0.70
CA HIS A 13 -14.66 -8.90 -1.32
C HIS A 13 -13.20 -8.66 -1.72
N ILE A 14 -12.22 -9.14 -0.95
CA ILE A 14 -10.81 -9.07 -1.35
C ILE A 14 -10.58 -9.88 -2.64
N ALA A 15 -11.12 -11.10 -2.70
CA ALA A 15 -11.00 -11.94 -3.89
C ALA A 15 -11.68 -11.31 -5.11
N ASP A 16 -12.91 -10.81 -4.98
CA ASP A 16 -13.63 -10.16 -6.08
C ASP A 16 -12.98 -8.83 -6.49
N PHE A 17 -12.45 -8.07 -5.54
CA PHE A 17 -11.71 -6.85 -5.83
C PHE A 17 -10.50 -7.12 -6.72
N LEU A 18 -9.70 -8.13 -6.40
CA LEU A 18 -8.46 -8.45 -7.11
C LEU A 18 -8.71 -9.16 -8.45
N ASN A 19 -9.71 -10.04 -8.54
CA ASN A 19 -9.92 -10.84 -9.74
C ASN A 19 -10.92 -10.22 -10.72
N THR A 20 -11.87 -9.42 -10.23
CA THR A 20 -12.97 -8.89 -11.04
C THR A 20 -12.89 -7.37 -11.13
N TYR A 21 -12.99 -6.67 -10.00
CA TYR A 21 -13.20 -5.22 -10.02
C TYR A 21 -11.97 -4.43 -10.46
N ALA A 22 -10.79 -4.69 -9.89
CA ALA A 22 -9.59 -3.95 -10.23
C ALA A 22 -9.19 -4.14 -11.71
N PRO A 23 -9.20 -5.37 -12.27
CA PRO A 23 -8.93 -5.58 -13.69
C PRO A 23 -9.95 -4.93 -14.63
N SER A 24 -11.25 -4.96 -14.27
CA SER A 24 -12.31 -4.48 -15.15
C SER A 24 -12.61 -2.98 -15.04
N GLN A 25 -12.46 -2.38 -13.85
CA GLN A 25 -12.94 -1.02 -13.56
C GLN A 25 -11.84 -0.05 -13.15
N LYS A 26 -10.62 -0.52 -12.81
CA LYS A 26 -9.55 0.36 -12.30
C LYS A 26 -8.31 0.39 -13.15
N THR A 27 -7.86 -0.75 -13.66
CA THR A 27 -6.57 -0.82 -14.36
C THR A 27 -6.44 -2.09 -15.17
N ALA A 28 -5.97 -1.96 -16.42
CA ALA A 28 -5.50 -3.09 -17.21
C ALA A 28 -4.02 -3.44 -16.92
N SER A 29 -3.30 -2.59 -16.19
CA SER A 29 -1.88 -2.81 -15.85
C SER A 29 -1.71 -3.86 -14.76
N MET A 30 -1.01 -4.95 -15.10
CA MET A 30 -0.60 -6.01 -14.18
C MET A 30 0.25 -5.48 -13.01
N HIS A 31 1.09 -4.47 -13.25
CA HIS A 31 1.89 -3.85 -12.19
C HIS A 31 1.02 -3.16 -11.14
N THR A 32 -0.03 -2.46 -11.58
CA THR A 32 -0.97 -1.79 -10.66
C THR A 32 -1.80 -2.81 -9.89
N LEU A 33 -2.24 -3.89 -10.56
CA LEU A 33 -2.95 -4.98 -9.90
C LEU A 33 -2.08 -5.65 -8.83
N LYS A 34 -0.80 -5.89 -9.15
CA LYS A 34 0.16 -6.44 -8.20
C LYS A 34 0.36 -5.50 -7.01
N SER A 35 0.40 -4.19 -7.24
CA SER A 35 0.49 -3.18 -6.17
C SER A 35 -0.69 -3.27 -5.19
N TYR A 36 -1.92 -3.44 -5.70
CA TYR A 36 -3.09 -3.68 -4.87
C TYR A 36 -2.96 -4.96 -4.05
N GLN A 37 -2.65 -6.08 -4.70
CA GLN A 37 -2.48 -7.38 -4.04
C GLN A 37 -1.42 -7.30 -2.93
N THR A 38 -0.25 -6.73 -3.22
CA THR A 38 0.84 -6.61 -2.24
C THR A 38 0.46 -5.69 -1.07
N SER A 39 -0.27 -4.60 -1.34
CA SER A 39 -0.69 -3.68 -0.28
C SER A 39 -1.70 -4.33 0.67
N LEU A 40 -2.68 -5.05 0.13
CA LEU A 40 -3.67 -5.79 0.93
C LEU A 40 -3.02 -6.94 1.70
N ALA A 41 -2.15 -7.72 1.07
CA ALA A 41 -1.42 -8.80 1.74
C ALA A 41 -0.60 -8.28 2.92
N LEU A 42 0.13 -7.17 2.73
CA LEU A 42 0.89 -6.53 3.82
C LEU A 42 0.01 -6.01 4.94
N TYR A 43 -1.19 -5.53 4.64
CA TYR A 43 -2.14 -5.11 5.65
C TYR A 43 -2.60 -6.28 6.51
N ILE A 44 -2.99 -7.39 5.88
CA ILE A 44 -3.40 -8.60 6.58
C ILE A 44 -2.25 -9.17 7.41
N SER A 45 -1.03 -9.22 6.88
CA SER A 45 0.14 -9.66 7.66
C SER A 45 0.42 -8.76 8.86
N PHE A 46 0.17 -7.45 8.76
CA PHE A 46 0.28 -6.53 9.90
C PHE A 46 -0.77 -6.84 10.97
N LEU A 47 -2.03 -7.05 10.57
CA LEU A 47 -3.11 -7.40 11.49
C LEU A 47 -2.81 -8.72 12.23
N GLU A 48 -2.27 -9.71 11.53
CA GLU A 48 -1.89 -10.98 12.13
C GLU A 48 -0.69 -10.83 13.09
N ALA A 49 0.39 -10.18 12.63
CA ALA A 49 1.63 -10.09 13.40
C ALA A 49 1.56 -9.15 14.61
N ILE A 50 0.81 -8.04 14.50
CA ILE A 50 0.78 -6.99 15.55
C ILE A 50 -0.48 -7.06 16.39
N LYS A 51 -1.63 -7.40 15.79
CA LYS A 51 -2.92 -7.39 16.48
C LYS A 51 -3.42 -8.79 16.85
N GLY A 52 -2.76 -9.86 16.38
CA GLY A 52 -3.23 -11.24 16.55
C GLY A 52 -4.55 -11.51 15.84
N ILE A 53 -4.94 -10.66 14.89
CA ILE A 53 -6.18 -10.80 14.13
C ILE A 53 -5.91 -11.77 12.99
N THR A 54 -6.53 -12.93 13.05
CA THR A 54 -6.42 -13.94 12.00
C THR A 54 -7.47 -13.71 10.92
N GLN A 55 -7.34 -14.44 9.81
CA GLN A 55 -8.33 -14.44 8.73
C GLN A 55 -9.74 -14.81 9.21
N THR A 56 -9.88 -15.43 10.38
CA THR A 56 -11.18 -15.83 10.95
C THR A 56 -11.82 -14.78 11.86
N SER A 57 -11.02 -13.85 12.40
CA SER A 57 -11.47 -12.79 13.32
C SER A 57 -11.49 -11.39 12.67
N LEU A 58 -11.16 -11.31 11.38
CA LEU A 58 -11.20 -10.09 10.59
C LEU A 58 -12.61 -9.47 10.58
N ASN A 59 -12.70 -8.18 10.88
CA ASN A 59 -13.96 -7.45 10.92
C ASN A 59 -13.73 -5.99 10.49
N ARG A 60 -14.81 -5.22 10.32
CA ARG A 60 -14.77 -3.81 9.89
C ARG A 60 -13.92 -2.92 10.79
N LYS A 61 -13.88 -3.18 12.11
CA LYS A 61 -13.09 -2.37 13.05
C LYS A 61 -11.61 -2.44 12.72
N CYS A 62 -11.16 -3.55 12.13
CA CYS A 62 -9.79 -3.71 11.68
C CYS A 62 -9.40 -2.75 10.55
N PHE A 63 -10.35 -2.06 9.91
CA PHE A 63 -10.11 -1.09 8.82
C PHE A 63 -10.41 0.35 9.25
N GLU A 64 -10.74 0.57 10.52
CA GLU A 64 -10.96 1.90 11.06
C GLU A 64 -9.64 2.68 11.14
N ARG A 65 -9.77 4.01 11.19
CA ARG A 65 -8.65 4.95 11.17
C ARG A 65 -7.46 4.55 12.08
N PRO A 66 -7.64 4.16 13.36
CA PRO A 66 -6.51 3.83 14.23
C PRO A 66 -5.66 2.67 13.69
N PHE A 67 -6.28 1.62 13.16
CA PHE A 67 -5.56 0.47 12.60
C PHE A 67 -4.77 0.85 11.36
N VAL A 68 -5.35 1.72 10.50
CA VAL A 68 -4.67 2.18 9.29
C VAL A 68 -3.50 3.11 9.63
N GLU A 69 -3.65 4.01 10.60
CA GLU A 69 -2.57 4.90 11.06
C GLU A 69 -1.41 4.10 11.69
N GLU A 70 -1.74 3.11 12.52
CA GLU A 70 -0.77 2.19 13.09
C GLU A 70 -0.03 1.39 12.02
N TRP A 71 -0.75 0.88 11.01
CA TRP A 71 -0.13 0.18 9.88
C TRP A 71 0.85 1.08 9.12
N LEU A 72 0.52 2.35 8.90
CA LEU A 72 1.45 3.30 8.28
C LEU A 72 2.68 3.56 9.16
N GLY A 73 2.50 3.56 10.50
CA GLY A 73 3.59 3.61 11.47
C GLY A 73 4.51 2.40 11.35
N TRP A 74 3.93 1.21 11.33
CA TRP A 74 4.62 -0.05 11.19
C TRP A 74 5.39 -0.15 9.85
N LEU A 75 4.79 0.30 8.74
CA LEU A 75 5.47 0.33 7.44
C LEU A 75 6.73 1.20 7.46
N ALA A 76 6.67 2.36 8.14
CA ALA A 76 7.82 3.25 8.23
C ALA A 76 8.89 2.72 9.20
N ALA A 77 8.47 2.22 10.37
CA ALA A 77 9.38 1.78 11.42
C ALA A 77 10.03 0.42 11.13
N ILE A 78 9.24 -0.57 10.76
CA ILE A 78 9.71 -1.97 10.62
C ILE A 78 10.24 -2.25 9.22
N ARG A 79 9.63 -1.64 8.19
CA ARG A 79 10.03 -1.90 6.79
C ARG A 79 10.87 -0.78 6.18
N GLY A 80 11.12 0.30 6.92
CA GLY A 80 11.88 1.45 6.42
C GLY A 80 11.26 2.08 5.17
N CYS A 81 9.94 1.91 4.95
CA CYS A 81 9.29 2.38 3.74
C CYS A 81 9.35 3.91 3.66
N ARG A 82 9.73 4.43 2.49
CA ARG A 82 9.71 5.87 2.22
C ARG A 82 8.27 6.38 2.31
N PRO A 83 8.06 7.66 2.70
CA PRO A 83 6.72 8.26 2.75
C PRO A 83 5.93 8.08 1.44
N GLU A 84 6.59 8.18 0.28
CA GLU A 84 5.99 7.93 -1.04
C GLU A 84 5.43 6.51 -1.16
N THR A 85 6.20 5.49 -0.74
CA THR A 85 5.76 4.09 -0.74
C THR A 85 4.59 3.88 0.22
N CYS A 86 4.64 4.47 1.42
CA CYS A 86 3.52 4.41 2.36
C CYS A 86 2.24 5.05 1.79
N ASN A 87 2.38 6.21 1.14
CA ASN A 87 1.26 6.91 0.51
C ASN A 87 0.66 6.11 -0.65
N ASN A 88 1.49 5.45 -1.46
CA ASN A 88 1.01 4.55 -2.53
C ASN A 88 0.24 3.37 -1.95
N ARG A 89 0.71 2.78 -0.84
CA ARG A 89 0.01 1.69 -0.15
C ARG A 89 -1.31 2.16 0.48
N LEU A 90 -1.33 3.35 1.07
CA LEU A 90 -2.55 3.98 1.57
C LEU A 90 -3.57 4.23 0.45
N ALA A 91 -3.11 4.70 -0.71
CA ALA A 91 -3.97 4.89 -1.87
C ALA A 91 -4.57 3.57 -2.35
N SER A 92 -3.78 2.51 -2.42
CA SER A 92 -4.26 1.15 -2.72
C SER A 92 -5.34 0.68 -1.74
N LEU A 93 -5.13 0.89 -0.44
CA LEU A 93 -6.11 0.54 0.59
C LEU A 93 -7.41 1.35 0.45
N ARG A 94 -7.32 2.65 0.16
CA ARG A 94 -8.50 3.51 -0.08
C ARG A 94 -9.31 3.06 -1.29
N VAL A 95 -8.66 2.62 -2.37
CA VAL A 95 -9.36 2.11 -3.55
C VAL A 95 -10.15 0.85 -3.19
N PHE A 96 -9.56 -0.04 -2.39
CA PHE A 96 -10.25 -1.22 -1.87
C PHE A 96 -11.44 -0.84 -0.97
N LEU A 97 -11.26 0.07 -0.01
CA LEU A 97 -12.35 0.50 0.89
C LEU A 97 -13.48 1.20 0.14
N LYS A 98 -13.16 1.98 -0.90
CA LYS A 98 -14.18 2.56 -1.80
C LYS A 98 -14.99 1.48 -2.50
N TYR A 99 -14.32 0.45 -3.02
CA TYR A 99 -15.00 -0.70 -3.62
C TYR A 99 -15.88 -1.41 -2.58
N LEU A 100 -15.35 -1.68 -1.39
CA LEU A 100 -16.04 -2.38 -0.33
C LEU A 100 -17.33 -1.63 0.07
N GLY A 101 -17.23 -0.32 0.32
CA GLY A 101 -18.40 0.52 0.63
C GLY A 101 -19.40 0.68 -0.52
N SER A 102 -18.96 0.51 -1.78
CA SER A 102 -19.87 0.50 -2.93
C SER A 102 -20.63 -0.80 -3.12
N ARG A 103 -20.13 -1.91 -2.56
CA ARG A 103 -20.76 -3.24 -2.62
C ARG A 103 -21.59 -3.53 -1.39
N ASP A 104 -21.16 -3.07 -0.23
CA ASP A 104 -21.85 -3.23 1.03
C ASP A 104 -21.76 -1.93 1.84
N ILE A 105 -22.95 -1.32 2.05
CA ILE A 105 -23.11 -0.03 2.69
C ILE A 105 -22.61 -0.01 4.15
N GLN A 106 -22.55 -1.17 4.81
CA GLN A 106 -22.05 -1.28 6.19
C GLN A 106 -20.58 -0.89 6.30
N PHE A 107 -19.82 -0.91 5.19
CA PHE A 107 -18.41 -0.54 5.13
C PHE A 107 -18.17 0.87 4.57
N LEU A 108 -19.22 1.61 4.17
CA LEU A 108 -19.08 2.91 3.51
C LEU A 108 -18.31 3.92 4.38
N TYR A 109 -18.55 3.91 5.70
CA TYR A 109 -17.88 4.81 6.64
C TYR A 109 -16.36 4.60 6.66
N LEU A 110 -15.88 3.38 6.46
CA LEU A 110 -14.45 3.06 6.46
C LEU A 110 -13.69 3.79 5.35
N PHE A 111 -14.34 4.01 4.20
CA PHE A 111 -13.73 4.78 3.12
C PHE A 111 -13.57 6.25 3.51
N ASN A 112 -14.56 6.83 4.18
CA ASN A 112 -14.49 8.21 4.65
C ASN A 112 -13.42 8.36 5.74
N ASP A 113 -13.38 7.44 6.69
CA ASP A 113 -12.35 7.39 7.73
C ASP A 113 -10.95 7.29 7.13
N ALA A 114 -10.75 6.38 6.18
CA ALA A 114 -9.46 6.23 5.51
C ALA A 114 -9.08 7.46 4.68
N CYS A 115 -10.05 8.20 4.12
CA CYS A 115 -9.80 9.47 3.43
C CYS A 115 -9.36 10.59 4.37
N SER A 116 -9.82 10.58 5.64
CA SER A 116 -9.43 11.56 6.66
C SER A 116 -7.97 11.45 7.13
N ILE A 117 -7.30 10.33 6.82
CA ILE A 117 -5.90 10.11 7.17
C ILE A 117 -5.00 10.97 6.27
N ASP A 118 -4.17 11.81 6.86
CA ASP A 118 -3.26 12.63 6.06
C ASP A 118 -2.17 11.78 5.39
N ARG A 119 -1.82 12.15 4.16
CA ARG A 119 -0.65 11.57 3.50
C ARG A 119 0.60 11.97 4.27
N ARG A 120 1.53 11.02 4.44
CA ARG A 120 2.80 11.30 5.09
C ARG A 120 3.58 12.32 4.26
N LYS A 121 3.91 13.46 4.87
CA LYS A 121 4.69 14.54 4.25
C LYS A 121 6.11 14.03 3.99
N TYR A 122 6.58 14.20 2.75
CA TYR A 122 7.95 13.88 2.35
C TYR A 122 8.77 15.17 2.35
N GLN A 123 9.77 15.26 3.25
CA GLN A 123 10.87 16.20 3.09
C GLN A 123 11.87 15.53 2.14
N LYS A 124 11.95 16.00 0.89
CA LYS A 124 13.04 15.58 -0.02
C LYS A 124 14.36 15.87 0.70
N LYS A 125 15.12 14.85 1.10
CA LYS A 125 16.55 15.07 1.36
C LYS A 125 17.13 15.59 0.04
N LYS A 126 17.59 16.85 0.06
CA LYS A 126 18.38 17.44 -1.03
C LYS A 126 19.53 16.44 -1.24
N VAL A 127 19.58 15.83 -2.40
CA VAL A 127 20.78 15.08 -2.80
C VAL A 127 21.84 16.16 -2.95
N GLU A 128 22.68 16.33 -1.92
CA GLU A 128 23.96 17.01 -2.09
C GLU A 128 24.67 16.26 -3.21
N GLY A 129 25.01 17.01 -4.25
CA GLY A 129 25.31 16.48 -5.57
C GLY A 129 26.34 15.37 -5.53
N LEU A 130 26.15 14.37 -6.40
CA LEU A 130 27.28 13.60 -6.88
C LEU A 130 28.36 14.60 -7.30
N SER A 131 29.46 14.64 -6.55
CA SER A 131 30.64 15.39 -6.93
C SER A 131 31.05 14.92 -8.33
N ARG A 132 31.05 15.85 -9.28
CA ARG A 132 31.60 15.64 -10.62
C ARG A 132 33.13 15.53 -10.48
N ASP A 133 33.62 14.36 -10.15
CA ASP A 133 35.07 14.10 -10.17
C ASP A 133 35.33 12.66 -10.62
N ALA A 134 35.13 12.41 -11.93
CA ALA A 134 35.59 11.20 -12.60
C ALA A 134 35.49 11.30 -14.13
N VAL A 135 36.09 12.32 -14.77
CA VAL A 135 36.58 12.19 -16.16
C VAL A 135 37.89 12.96 -16.30
N ALA A 136 38.96 12.37 -15.79
CA ALA A 136 40.31 12.67 -16.25
C ALA A 136 40.93 11.36 -16.72
N GLY A 137 41.35 11.32 -17.98
CA GLY A 137 42.18 10.22 -18.51
C GLY A 137 41.58 9.47 -19.68
N ARG A 138 41.48 10.12 -20.85
CA ARG A 138 41.84 9.48 -22.12
C ARG A 138 42.00 10.54 -23.21
N SER A 139 43.24 10.95 -23.46
CA SER A 139 43.67 11.58 -24.71
C SER A 139 45.16 11.32 -24.87
N ARG A 140 45.51 10.22 -25.53
CA ARG A 140 46.73 10.11 -26.33
C ARG A 140 46.36 9.40 -27.62
N ALA A 141 46.13 10.21 -28.65
CA ALA A 141 46.28 9.79 -30.02
C ALA A 141 47.17 10.82 -30.71
N SER A 142 48.30 10.32 -31.18
CA SER A 142 49.07 10.71 -32.37
C SER A 142 49.46 12.19 -32.54
N ASN A 143 50.77 12.44 -32.48
CA ASN A 143 51.37 13.40 -33.41
C ASN A 143 52.61 12.80 -34.07
N THR A 144 52.53 12.81 -35.39
CA THR A 144 53.47 12.56 -36.48
C THR A 144 54.82 13.27 -36.28
N ILE A 145 55.93 12.60 -36.61
CA ILE A 145 56.93 13.03 -37.63
C ILE A 145 57.48 11.75 -38.27
#